data_AF-A0A969YWC1-F1
#
_entry.id   AF-A0A969YWC1-F1
#
_cell.length_a   1.000
_cell.length_b   1.000
_cell.length_c   1.000
_cell.angle_alpha   90.00
_cell.angle_beta   90.00
_cell.angle_gamma   90.00
#
_symmetry.space_group_name_H-M   'P 1'
#
loop_
_entity.id
_entity.type
_entity.pdbx_description
1 polymer ?
#
loop_
_entity_poly.entity_id
_entity_poly.type
_entity_poly.pdbx_seq_one_letter_code
_entity_poly.pdbx_strand_id
1 'polypeptide(L)' 'MRLATGTEEVIPFSPHVKLTDEQLLNEIDYWRSTKLLKNLLQEGFISDFEFNKIDALNREAFSPILAQLMPSNP' A
#
# COMPACT_ATOMS: atom_id res chain seq x y z
N MET A 1 -18.66 -41.38 -29.89
CA MET A 1 -18.39 -39.96 -29.60
C MET A 1 -18.16 -39.86 -28.10
N ARG A 2 -16.89 -39.84 -27.65
CA ARG A 2 -16.53 -39.81 -26.22
C ARG A 2 -16.38 -38.34 -25.80
N LEU A 3 -17.16 -37.93 -24.80
CA LEU A 3 -17.09 -36.59 -24.21
C LEU A 3 -15.83 -36.50 -23.35
N ALA A 4 -14.99 -35.51 -23.62
CA ALA A 4 -13.83 -35.18 -22.81
C ALA A 4 -14.29 -34.57 -21.47
N THR A 5 -13.94 -35.21 -20.35
CA THR A 5 -14.05 -34.61 -19.02
C THR A 5 -12.77 -33.81 -18.77
N GLY A 6 -12.80 -32.52 -19.08
CA GLY A 6 -11.81 -31.57 -18.58
C GLY A 6 -12.05 -31.39 -17.09
N THR A 7 -11.11 -31.83 -16.26
CA THR A 7 -11.09 -31.48 -14.84
C THR A 7 -10.65 -30.02 -14.75
N GLU A 8 -11.58 -29.10 -14.53
CA GLU A 8 -11.24 -27.77 -14.03
C GLU A 8 -10.60 -27.96 -12.65
N GLU A 9 -9.28 -27.79 -12.57
CA GLU A 9 -8.61 -27.58 -11.30
C GLU A 9 -9.18 -26.30 -10.68
N VAL A 10 -10.05 -26.48 -9.69
CA VAL A 10 -10.50 -25.41 -8.81
C VAL A 10 -9.25 -24.93 -8.07
N ILE A 11 -8.65 -23.83 -8.53
CA ILE A 11 -7.59 -23.14 -7.78
C ILE A 11 -8.24 -22.76 -6.43
N PRO A 12 -7.81 -23.32 -5.30
CA PRO A 12 -8.39 -22.96 -4.01
C PRO A 12 -8.16 -21.46 -3.82
N PHE A 13 -9.25 -20.70 -3.71
CA PHE A 13 -9.20 -19.29 -3.36
C PHE A 13 -8.43 -19.18 -2.04
N SER A 14 -7.22 -18.60 -2.12
CA SER A 14 -6.33 -18.42 -0.98
C SER A 14 -7.06 -17.71 0.16
N PRO A 15 -6.84 -18.13 1.42
CA PRO A 15 -7.57 -17.59 2.57
C PRO A 15 -7.39 -16.08 2.61
N HIS A 16 -8.50 -15.35 2.72
CA HIS A 16 -8.47 -13.91 2.94
C HIS A 16 -7.43 -13.58 4.01
N VAL A 17 -6.41 -12.80 3.65
CA VAL A 17 -5.45 -12.27 4.62
C VAL A 17 -6.28 -11.47 5.63
N LYS A 18 -6.40 -11.99 6.85
CA LYS A 18 -7.08 -11.29 7.93
C LYS A 18 -6.15 -10.20 8.42
N LEU A 19 -6.43 -8.96 8.05
CA LEU A 19 -5.75 -7.78 8.58
C LEU A 19 -6.22 -7.52 10.01
N THR A 20 -5.29 -7.12 10.87
CA THR A 20 -5.63 -6.59 12.19
C THR A 20 -6.17 -5.16 12.05
N ASP A 21 -6.90 -4.68 13.06
CA ASP A 21 -7.36 -3.30 13.09
C ASP A 21 -6.19 -2.31 13.04
N GLU A 22 -5.08 -2.63 13.72
CA GLU A 22 -3.84 -1.85 13.67
C GLU A 22 -3.27 -1.75 12.25
N GLN A 23 -3.22 -2.87 11.52
CA GLN A 23 -2.77 -2.87 10.13
C GLN A 23 -3.66 -2.01 9.25
N LEU A 24 -4.99 -2.04 9.46
CA LEU A 24 -5.92 -1.19 8.74
C LEU A 24 -5.75 0.29 9.10
N LEU A 25 -5.54 0.61 10.38
CA LEU A 25 -5.30 1.98 10.84
C LEU A 25 -4.02 2.54 10.22
N ASN A 26 -2.95 1.74 10.20
CA ASN A 26 -1.68 2.10 9.59
C ASN A 26 -1.81 2.44 8.09
N GLU A 27 -2.63 1.70 7.34
CA GLU A 27 -2.95 2.04 5.94
C GLU A 27 -3.64 3.40 5.82
N ILE A 28 -4.64 3.64 6.67
CA ILE A 28 -5.41 4.87 6.66
C ILE A 28 -4.53 6.07 7.03
N ASP A 29 -3.70 5.92 8.07
CA ASP A 29 -2.84 6.99 8.56
C ASP A 29 -1.69 7.29 7.61
N TYR A 30 -1.08 6.27 7.00
CA TYR A 30 -0.13 6.48 5.91
C TYR A 30 -0.77 7.26 4.75
N TRP A 31 -1.96 6.86 4.29
CA TRP A 31 -2.66 7.56 3.21
C TRP A 31 -2.95 9.03 3.56
N ARG A 32 -3.43 9.31 4.79
CA ARG A 32 -3.66 10.68 5.27
C ARG A 32 -2.36 11.49 5.29
N SER A 33 -1.27 10.90 5.80
CA SER A 33 0.03 11.54 5.86
C SER A 33 0.55 11.93 4.48
N THR A 34 0.43 11.03 3.48
CA THR A 34 0.84 11.30 2.10
C THR A 34 0.00 12.41 1.47
N LYS A 35 -1.32 12.48 1.76
CA LYS A 35 -2.18 13.57 1.29
C LYS A 35 -1.75 14.91 1.84
N LEU A 36 -1.49 14.99 3.15
CA LEU A 36 -0.98 16.22 3.78
C LEU A 36 0.37 16.62 3.19
N LEU A 37 1.29 15.67 3.04
CA LEU A 37 2.63 15.92 2.53
C LEU A 37 2.62 16.45 1.09
N LYS A 38 1.71 15.92 0.25
CA LYS A 38 1.50 16.44 -1.11
C LYS A 38 1.02 17.88 -1.11
N ASN A 39 0.10 18.23 -0.22
CA ASN A 39 -0.36 19.62 -0.09
C ASN A 39 0.79 20.54 0.35
N LEU A 40 1.60 20.13 1.32
CA LEU A 40 2.76 20.92 1.76
C LEU A 40 3.77 21.15 0.62
N LEU A 41 4.01 20.15 -0.20
CA LEU A 41 4.88 20.26 -1.38
C LEU A 41 4.28 21.21 -2.43
N GLN A 42 2.99 21.06 -2.73
CA GLN A 42 2.29 21.89 -3.73
C GLN A 42 2.24 23.37 -3.34
N GLU A 43 2.09 23.66 -2.05
CA GLU A 43 2.11 25.03 -1.51
C GLU A 43 3.54 25.57 -1.30
N GLY A 44 4.58 24.78 -1.60
CA GLY A 44 5.98 25.20 -1.48
C GLY A 44 6.51 25.30 -0.06
N PHE A 45 5.85 24.68 0.93
CA PHE A 45 6.31 24.64 2.32
C PHE A 45 7.48 23.66 2.54
N ILE A 46 7.62 22.68 1.67
CA ILE A 46 8.71 21.69 1.69
C ILE A 46 9.24 21.47 0.28
N SER A 47 10.50 21.09 0.19
CA SER A 47 11.14 20.66 -1.06
C SER A 47 10.81 19.20 -1.41
N ASP A 48 11.08 18.79 -2.65
CA ASP A 48 11.00 17.38 -3.06
C ASP A 48 11.92 16.48 -2.21
N PHE A 49 13.10 16.98 -1.83
CA PHE A 49 14.03 16.26 -0.96
C PHE A 49 13.44 16.01 0.44
N GLU A 50 12.82 17.04 1.03
CA GLU A 50 12.15 16.92 2.32
C GLU A 50 10.90 16.03 2.23
N PHE A 51 10.14 16.13 1.14
CA PHE A 51 9.03 15.22 0.86
C PHE A 51 9.50 13.76 0.88
N ASN A 52 10.55 13.41 0.12
CA ASN A 52 11.03 12.03 0.03
C ASN A 52 11.54 11.51 1.38
N LYS A 53 12.22 12.36 2.15
CA LYS A 53 12.69 12.02 3.49
C LYS A 53 11.52 11.76 4.45
N ILE A 54 10.48 12.60 4.42
CA ILE A 54 9.31 12.45 5.28
C ILE A 54 8.48 11.24 4.86
N ASP A 55 8.30 10.99 3.56
CA ASP A 55 7.58 9.79 3.08
C ASP A 55 8.28 8.50 3.52
N ALA A 56 9.61 8.44 3.44
CA ALA A 56 10.37 7.29 3.93
C ALA A 56 10.16 7.06 5.43
N LEU A 57 10.19 8.12 6.24
CA LEU A 57 9.91 8.04 7.68
C LEU A 57 8.47 7.61 7.97
N ASN A 58 7.50 8.10 7.18
CA ASN A 58 6.10 7.68 7.32
C ASN A 58 5.91 6.20 6.96
N ARG A 59 6.60 5.69 5.94
CA ARG A 59 6.58 4.26 5.59
C ARG A 59 7.16 3.38 6.70
N GLU A 60 8.23 3.84 7.36
CA GLU A 60 8.80 3.15 8.52
C GLU A 60 7.82 3.19 9.71
N ALA A 61 7.32 4.38 10.06
CA ALA A 61 6.49 4.60 11.24
C ALA A 61 5.13 3.87 11.15
N PHE A 62 4.46 3.96 10.01
CA PHE A 62 3.16 3.33 9.81
C PHE A 62 3.30 1.87 9.33
N SER A 63 4.42 1.49 8.72
CA SER A 63 4.60 0.14 8.16
C SER A 63 3.38 -0.37 7.35
N PRO A 64 2.81 0.43 6.42
CA PRO A 64 1.64 0.04 5.65
C PRO A 64 1.98 -1.14 4.73
N ILE A 65 1.12 -2.14 4.73
CA ILE A 65 1.26 -3.40 3.98
C ILE A 65 1.30 -3.13 2.48
N LEU A 66 0.51 -2.19 1.98
CA LEU A 66 0.43 -1.86 0.56
C LEU A 66 1.62 -1.01 0.05
N ALA A 67 2.45 -0.44 0.94
CA ALA A 67 3.62 0.32 0.51
C ALA A 67 4.65 -0.50 -0.26
N GLN A 68 4.70 -1.81 -0.06
CA GLN A 68 5.56 -2.71 -0.82
C GLN A 68 5.20 -2.74 -2.32
N LEU A 69 3.94 -2.42 -2.66
CA LEU A 69 3.46 -2.37 -4.04
C LEU A 69 3.61 -0.97 -4.65
N MET A 70 3.90 0.05 -3.83
CA MET A 70 4.11 1.41 -4.31
C MET A 70 5.58 1.60 -4.68
N PRO A 71 5.88 2.25 -5.83
CA PRO A 71 7.25 2.60 -6.14
C PRO A 71 7.83 3.45 -5.01
N SER A 72 9.08 3.16 -4.64
CA SER A 72 9.86 4.07 -3.82
C SER A 72 9.98 5.39 -4.57
N ASN A 73 9.69 6.52 -3.92
CA ASN A 73 9.97 7.80 -4.55
C ASN A 73 11.50 7.94 -4.68
N PRO A 74 12.02 8.31 -5.87
CA PRO A 74 13.46 8.37 -6.14
C PRO A 74 14.20 9.40 -5.28
#